data_AF-H2ZJW7-F1
#
_entry.id   AF-H2ZJW7-F1
#
_cell.length_a   1.000
_cell.length_b   1.000
_cell.length_c   1.000
_cell.angle_alpha   90.00
_cell.angle_beta   90.00
_cell.angle_gamma   90.00
#
_symmetry.space_group_name_H-M   'P 1'
#
loop_
_entity.id
_entity.type
_entity.pdbx_description
1 polymer ?
#
loop_
_entity_poly.entity_id
_entity_poly.type
_entity_poly.pdbx_seq_one_letter_code
_entity_poly.pdbx_strand_id
1 'polypeptide(L)'
;MLKTASTRDYDSIAFKFGIPDMRIMLRRLSQMSKLVNKKCPSFTQKLPESHALNLGEKLVLEAEVANEQMTVKWLKNGNEIAPGKGCQIVTKANKRYLMIDRTTKDDDATYSCVVGKDITTCEVFVQEPPV
;
A
#
# COMPACT_ATOMS: atom_id res chain seq x y z
N MET A 1 -25.61 -8.00 19.05
CA MET A 1 -26.88 -8.61 19.51
C MET A 1 -27.54 -9.45 18.40
N LEU A 2 -26.82 -10.40 17.77
CA LEU A 2 -27.39 -11.26 16.70
C LEU A 2 -26.81 -12.68 16.77
N LYS A 3 -27.12 -13.42 17.85
CA LYS A 3 -26.67 -14.83 17.98
C LYS A 3 -27.75 -15.82 18.42
N THR A 4 -29.04 -15.50 18.32
CA THR A 4 -30.13 -16.43 18.73
C THR A 4 -31.44 -16.22 17.97
N ALA A 5 -31.41 -16.07 16.64
CA ALA A 5 -32.64 -16.08 15.84
C ALA A 5 -32.74 -17.41 15.08
N SER A 6 -33.90 -18.06 15.17
CA SER A 6 -34.19 -19.33 14.48
C SER A 6 -34.40 -19.08 12.99
N THR A 7 -34.12 -20.07 12.13
CA THR A 7 -34.33 -19.99 10.67
C THR A 7 -35.76 -19.56 10.32
N ARG A 8 -36.75 -19.90 11.15
CA ARG A 8 -38.15 -19.48 11.02
C ARG A 8 -38.39 -17.98 11.19
N ASP A 9 -37.65 -17.33 12.08
CA ASP A 9 -37.79 -15.88 12.33
C ASP A 9 -37.24 -15.09 11.15
N TYR A 10 -36.14 -15.59 10.58
CA TYR A 10 -35.52 -15.07 9.37
C TYR A 10 -36.45 -15.16 8.15
N ASP A 11 -37.09 -16.31 7.91
CA ASP A 11 -38.04 -16.48 6.80
C ASP A 11 -39.28 -15.59 6.95
N SER A 12 -39.81 -15.41 8.16
CA SER A 12 -40.96 -14.54 8.42
C SER A 12 -40.66 -13.06 8.15
N ILE A 13 -39.46 -12.61 8.56
CA ILE A 13 -38.98 -11.27 8.26
C ILE A 13 -38.76 -11.11 6.75
N ALA A 14 -38.10 -12.08 6.10
CA ALA A 14 -37.85 -12.04 4.66
C ALA A 14 -39.15 -11.94 3.85
N PHE A 15 -40.17 -12.73 4.19
CA PHE A 15 -41.48 -12.71 3.54
C PHE A 15 -42.20 -11.35 3.73
N LYS A 16 -42.15 -10.78 4.94
CA LYS A 16 -42.74 -9.46 5.25
C LYS A 16 -42.13 -8.31 4.43
N PHE A 17 -40.86 -8.43 4.05
CA PHE A 17 -40.14 -7.45 3.21
C PHE A 17 -40.09 -7.85 1.73
N GLY A 18 -40.84 -8.87 1.31
CA GLY A 18 -40.89 -9.30 -0.10
C GLY A 18 -39.59 -9.90 -0.62
N ILE A 19 -38.76 -10.47 0.26
CA ILE A 19 -37.50 -11.13 -0.08
C ILE A 19 -37.84 -12.60 -0.43
N PRO A 20 -37.80 -13.00 -1.72
CA PRO A 20 -38.34 -14.28 -2.17
C PRO A 20 -37.52 -15.49 -1.67
N ASP A 21 -36.23 -15.28 -1.44
CA ASP A 21 -35.32 -16.31 -0.96
C ASP A 21 -34.22 -15.66 -0.12
N MET A 22 -34.37 -15.76 1.21
CA MET A 22 -33.41 -15.19 2.14
C MET A 22 -32.03 -15.83 2.02
N ARG A 23 -31.96 -17.09 1.63
CA ARG A 23 -30.69 -17.81 1.46
C ARG A 23 -29.92 -17.27 0.25
N ILE A 24 -30.61 -16.99 -0.85
CA ILE A 24 -30.04 -16.31 -2.03
C ILE A 24 -29.63 -14.88 -1.67
N MET A 25 -30.46 -14.15 -0.93
CA MET A 25 -30.13 -12.78 -0.49
C MET A 25 -28.89 -12.75 0.40
N LEU A 26 -28.80 -13.61 1.43
CA LEU A 26 -27.64 -13.71 2.31
C LEU A 26 -26.38 -14.11 1.54
N ARG A 27 -26.49 -15.01 0.56
CA ARG A 27 -25.38 -15.35 -0.34
C ARG A 27 -24.93 -14.16 -1.18
N ARG A 28 -25.86 -13.39 -1.76
CA ARG A 28 -25.56 -12.17 -2.51
C ARG A 28 -24.89 -11.12 -1.63
N LEU A 29 -25.41 -10.88 -0.42
CA LEU A 29 -24.80 -9.97 0.55
C LEU A 29 -23.39 -10.42 0.96
N SER A 30 -23.18 -11.73 1.17
CA SER A 30 -21.86 -12.31 1.45
C SER A 30 -20.89 -12.20 0.26
N GLN A 31 -21.37 -12.33 -0.97
CA GLN A 31 -20.55 -12.12 -2.18
C GLN A 31 -20.23 -10.65 -2.42
N MET A 32 -21.20 -9.76 -2.19
CA MET A 32 -21.02 -8.30 -2.28
C MET A 32 -20.06 -7.79 -1.21
N SER A 33 -20.14 -8.29 0.02
CA SER A 33 -19.19 -7.93 1.08
C SER A 33 -17.77 -8.39 0.73
N LYS A 34 -17.60 -9.58 0.14
CA LYS A 34 -16.31 -10.02 -0.39
C LYS A 34 -15.77 -9.10 -1.50
N LEU A 35 -16.65 -8.53 -2.32
CA LEU A 35 -16.25 -7.60 -3.38
C LEU A 35 -15.83 -6.23 -2.80
N VAL A 36 -16.53 -5.73 -1.78
CA VAL A 36 -16.13 -4.55 -1.01
C VAL A 36 -14.82 -4.79 -0.24
N ASN A 37 -14.58 -6.02 0.22
CA ASN A 37 -13.34 -6.45 0.86
C ASN A 37 -12.24 -6.87 -0.12
N LYS A 38 -12.49 -6.85 -1.44
CA LYS A 38 -11.47 -7.16 -2.44
C LYS A 38 -10.55 -5.95 -2.55
N LYS A 39 -9.50 -5.96 -1.74
CA LYS A 39 -8.47 -4.92 -1.69
C LYS A 39 -7.89 -4.72 -3.10
N CYS A 40 -8.16 -3.58 -3.73
CA CYS A 40 -7.44 -3.18 -4.92
C CYS A 40 -5.95 -3.06 -4.54
N PRO A 41 -5.02 -3.65 -5.31
CA PRO A 41 -3.61 -3.51 -5.01
C PRO A 41 -3.25 -2.02 -5.07
N SER A 42 -2.71 -1.47 -3.98
CA SER A 42 -2.35 -0.05 -3.97
C SER A 42 -1.12 0.23 -4.84
N PHE A 43 -0.24 -0.77 -5.01
CA PHE A 43 0.94 -0.72 -5.87
C PHE A 43 0.77 -1.61 -7.11
N THR A 44 0.97 -1.04 -8.29
CA THR A 44 1.11 -1.78 -9.56
C THR A 44 2.55 -2.19 -9.80
N GLN A 45 3.52 -1.43 -9.29
CA GLN A 45 4.94 -1.77 -9.24
C GLN A 45 5.51 -1.47 -7.85
N LYS A 46 6.11 -2.49 -7.25
CA LYS A 46 6.78 -2.42 -5.95
C LYS A 46 8.24 -2.02 -6.10
N LEU A 47 8.84 -1.57 -5.00
CA LEU A 47 10.28 -1.35 -4.91
C LEU A 47 11.04 -2.67 -5.08
N PRO A 48 12.29 -2.65 -5.57
CA PRO A 48 13.16 -3.81 -5.53
C PRO A 48 13.48 -4.19 -4.07
N GLU A 49 13.81 -5.47 -3.85
CA GLU A 49 14.16 -5.99 -2.52
C GLU A 49 15.39 -5.26 -1.94
N SER A 50 16.40 -5.01 -2.78
CA SER A 50 17.62 -4.30 -2.40
C SER A 50 18.14 -3.38 -3.49
N HIS A 51 18.96 -2.40 -3.10
CA HIS A 51 19.62 -1.45 -3.99
C HIS A 51 20.99 -1.03 -3.41
N ALA A 52 22.07 -1.38 -4.09
CA ALA A 52 23.43 -1.05 -3.65
C ALA A 52 23.99 0.12 -4.47
N LEU A 53 24.62 1.07 -3.78
CA LEU A 53 25.22 2.28 -4.35
C LEU A 53 26.55 2.59 -3.66
N ASN A 54 27.40 3.33 -4.33
CA ASN A 54 28.60 3.89 -3.72
C ASN A 54 28.29 5.25 -3.07
N LEU A 55 29.15 5.67 -2.14
CA LEU A 55 29.07 7.00 -1.52
C LEU A 55 29.08 8.11 -2.58
N GLY A 56 28.20 9.09 -2.40
CA GLY A 56 28.06 10.25 -3.25
C GLY A 56 27.24 10.03 -4.53
N GLU A 57 26.81 8.79 -4.82
CA GLU A 57 25.90 8.51 -5.92
C GLU A 57 24.48 8.99 -5.63
N LYS A 58 23.66 9.10 -6.68
CA LYS A 58 22.26 9.49 -6.56
C LYS A 58 21.39 8.26 -6.33
N LEU A 59 20.72 8.18 -5.19
CA LEU A 59 19.68 7.17 -4.95
C LEU A 59 18.38 7.59 -5.63
N VAL A 60 17.75 6.66 -6.36
CA VAL A 60 16.42 6.84 -6.94
C VAL A 60 15.58 5.60 -6.64
N LEU A 61 14.53 5.77 -5.83
CA LEU A 61 13.54 4.74 -5.56
C LEU A 61 12.24 5.10 -6.30
N GLU A 62 11.75 4.17 -7.12
CA GLU A 62 10.52 4.32 -7.92
C GLU A 62 9.50 3.25 -7.51
N ALA A 63 8.29 3.68 -7.17
CA ALA A 63 7.13 2.82 -7.01
C ALA A 63 5.98 3.33 -7.89
N GLU A 64 5.12 2.42 -8.34
CA GLU A 64 3.93 2.76 -9.13
C GLU A 64 2.66 2.37 -8.38
N VAL A 65 1.70 3.29 -8.34
CA VAL A 65 0.42 3.12 -7.65
C VAL A 65 -0.71 2.87 -8.64
N ALA A 66 -1.76 2.18 -8.21
CA ALA A 66 -2.87 1.82 -9.10
C ALA A 66 -3.71 3.02 -9.59
N ASN A 67 -3.67 4.14 -8.88
CA ASN A 67 -4.41 5.35 -9.26
C ASN A 67 -3.58 6.60 -8.93
N GLU A 68 -3.55 7.57 -9.85
CA GLU A 68 -2.82 8.83 -9.70
C GLU A 68 -3.26 9.68 -8.50
N GLN A 69 -4.50 9.54 -8.04
CA GLN A 69 -5.01 10.21 -6.85
C GLN A 69 -4.46 9.63 -5.54
N MET A 70 -3.79 8.47 -5.58
CA MET A 70 -3.18 7.87 -4.39
C MET A 70 -1.91 8.62 -3.99
N THR A 71 -1.88 9.06 -2.73
CA THR A 71 -0.71 9.68 -2.10
C THR A 71 0.12 8.63 -1.38
N VAL A 72 1.45 8.75 -1.48
CA VAL A 72 2.39 7.90 -0.74
C VAL A 72 3.01 8.64 0.43
N LYS A 73 3.47 7.87 1.42
CA LYS A 73 4.44 8.31 2.42
C LYS A 73 5.73 7.53 2.25
N TRP A 74 6.85 8.23 2.34
CA TRP A 74 8.17 7.60 2.33
C TRP A 74 8.71 7.52 3.74
N LEU A 75 9.28 6.37 4.10
CA LEU A 75 9.89 6.12 5.39
C LEU A 75 11.36 5.68 5.21
N LYS A 76 12.24 6.10 6.13
CA LYS A 76 13.61 5.62 6.29
C LYS A 76 13.73 5.01 7.69
N ASN A 77 14.01 3.71 7.77
CA ASN A 77 14.02 2.96 9.04
C ASN A 77 12.74 3.18 9.87
N GLY A 78 11.59 3.24 9.19
CA GLY A 78 10.28 3.48 9.81
C GLY A 78 9.94 4.94 10.12
N ASN A 79 10.88 5.88 9.98
CA ASN A 79 10.64 7.31 10.22
C ASN A 79 10.24 8.02 8.94
N GLU A 80 9.21 8.87 9.00
CA GLU A 80 8.71 9.60 7.83
C GLU A 80 9.75 10.59 7.28
N ILE A 81 9.98 10.52 5.97
CA ILE A 81 10.92 11.39 5.26
C ILE A 81 10.15 12.62 4.79
N ALA A 82 10.59 13.79 5.25
CA ALA A 82 10.13 15.06 4.70
C ALA A 82 11.03 15.49 3.53
N PRO A 83 10.48 16.14 2.49
CA PRO A 83 11.31 16.76 1.45
C PRO A 83 12.22 17.82 2.07
N GLY A 84 13.47 17.90 1.63
CA GLY A 84 14.48 18.74 2.26
C GLY A 84 15.77 18.87 1.45
N LYS A 85 16.80 19.47 2.06
CA LYS A 85 18.07 19.71 1.37
C LYS A 85 18.74 18.37 1.01
N GLY A 86 18.75 18.04 -0.28
CA GLY A 86 19.33 16.80 -0.81
C GLY A 86 18.37 15.61 -0.87
N CYS A 87 17.10 15.78 -0.47
CA CYS A 87 16.06 14.75 -0.56
C CYS A 87 14.83 15.30 -1.29
N GLN A 88 14.46 14.67 -2.40
CA GLN A 88 13.35 15.10 -3.26
C GLN A 88 12.29 14.00 -3.35
N ILE A 89 11.03 14.37 -3.16
CA ILE A 89 9.88 13.49 -3.37
C ILE A 89 9.11 14.00 -4.59
N VAL A 90 8.99 13.19 -5.62
CA VAL A 90 8.39 13.58 -6.90
C VAL A 90 7.24 12.64 -7.26
N THR A 91 6.15 13.24 -7.73
CA THR A 91 4.98 12.51 -8.25
C THR A 91 4.84 12.81 -9.73
N LYS A 92 4.76 11.76 -10.56
CA LYS A 92 4.51 11.88 -12.01
C LYS A 92 3.46 10.84 -12.41
N ALA A 93 2.26 11.28 -12.79
CA ALA A 93 1.15 10.38 -13.12
C ALA A 93 0.88 9.38 -11.97
N ASN A 94 1.03 8.09 -12.23
CA ASN A 94 0.94 6.99 -11.27
C ASN A 94 2.28 6.59 -10.63
N LYS A 95 3.39 7.23 -11.01
CA LYS A 95 4.72 6.97 -10.46
C LYS A 95 5.08 7.87 -9.29
N ARG A 96 5.82 7.32 -8.35
CA ARG A 96 6.20 7.94 -7.09
C ARG A 96 7.69 7.75 -6.88
N TYR A 97 8.39 8.85 -6.63
CA TYR A 97 9.84 8.88 -6.56
C TYR A 97 10.30 9.43 -5.21
N LEU A 98 11.32 8.79 -4.66
CA LEU A 98 12.18 9.34 -3.64
C LEU A 98 13.60 9.40 -4.21
N MET A 99 14.22 10.58 -4.16
CA MET A 99 15.57 10.81 -4.67
C MET A 99 16.45 11.41 -3.59
N ILE A 100 17.65 10.86 -3.42
CA ILE A 100 18.71 11.45 -2.60
C ILE A 100 19.87 11.79 -3.52
N ASP A 101 20.22 13.08 -3.61
CA ASP A 101 21.14 13.57 -4.66
C ASP A 101 22.59 13.10 -4.47
N ARG A 102 23.04 12.95 -3.22
CA ARG A 102 24.36 12.40 -2.86
C ARG A 102 24.21 11.54 -1.62
N THR A 103 24.36 10.23 -1.79
CA THR A 103 24.28 9.25 -0.70
C THR A 103 25.45 9.40 0.27
N THR A 104 25.15 9.19 1.54
CA THR A 104 26.10 9.09 2.65
C THR A 104 25.93 7.74 3.33
N LYS A 105 26.81 7.37 4.27
CA LYS A 105 26.62 6.12 5.01
C LYS A 105 25.34 6.13 5.86
N ASP A 106 24.84 7.29 6.25
CA ASP A 106 23.54 7.41 6.92
C ASP A 106 22.38 6.97 6.02
N ASP A 107 22.55 6.97 4.69
CA ASP A 107 21.52 6.57 3.72
C ASP A 107 21.43 5.06 3.49
N ASP A 108 22.34 4.28 4.07
CA ASP A 108 22.22 2.83 4.17
C ASP A 108 21.16 2.48 5.22
N ALA A 109 20.00 2.06 4.73
CA ALA A 109 18.78 1.95 5.53
C ALA A 109 17.71 1.14 4.79
N THR A 110 16.69 0.71 5.53
CA THR A 110 15.47 0.19 4.92
C THR A 110 14.54 1.36 4.56
N TYR A 111 14.27 1.53 3.27
CA TYR A 111 13.30 2.49 2.79
C TYR A 111 11.95 1.82 2.58
N SER A 112 10.87 2.55 2.85
CA SER A 112 9.51 2.07 2.62
C SER A 112 8.67 3.12 1.92
N CYS A 113 7.86 2.68 0.97
CA CYS A 113 6.80 3.47 0.36
C CYS A 113 5.45 2.92 0.84
N VAL A 114 4.61 3.79 1.40
CA VAL A 114 3.35 3.43 2.06
C VAL A 114 2.17 4.09 1.36
N VAL A 115 1.17 3.29 1.00
CA VAL A 115 -0.13 3.76 0.47
C VAL A 115 -1.26 3.14 1.29
N GLY A 116 -1.95 3.95 2.10
CA GLY A 116 -3.01 3.47 2.98
C GLY A 116 -2.51 2.41 3.96
N LYS A 117 -2.83 1.14 3.70
CA LYS A 117 -2.38 -0.03 4.50
C LYS A 117 -1.36 -0.90 3.78
N ASP A 118 -1.01 -0.57 2.54
CA ASP A 118 -0.02 -1.30 1.75
C ASP A 118 1.35 -0.64 1.90
N ILE A 119 2.38 -1.48 1.96
CA ILE A 119 3.77 -1.07 2.11
C ILE A 119 4.60 -1.87 1.11
N THR A 120 5.56 -1.19 0.48
CA THR A 120 6.66 -1.82 -0.25
C THR A 120 7.98 -1.32 0.32
N THR A 121 8.97 -2.20 0.42
CA THR A 121 10.25 -1.92 1.10
C THR A 121 11.42 -2.16 0.17
N CYS A 122 12.54 -1.49 0.42
CA CYS A 122 13.82 -1.69 -0.25
C CYS A 122 14.95 -1.54 0.76
N GLU A 123 15.87 -2.51 0.81
CA GLU A 123 17.11 -2.40 1.56
C GLU A 123 18.17 -1.67 0.74
N VAL A 124 18.55 -0.48 1.17
CA VAL A 124 19.57 0.31 0.49
C VAL A 124 20.91 0.10 1.19
N PHE A 125 21.92 -0.27 0.41
CA PHE A 125 23.29 -0.44 0.87
C PHE A 125 24.16 0.66 0.28
N VAL A 126 24.91 1.37 1.14
CA VAL A 126 25.83 2.41 0.70
C VAL A 126 27.25 2.01 1.10
N GLN A 127 28.08 1.75 0.08
CA GLN A 127 29.46 1.29 0.25
C GLN A 127 30.47 2.33 -0.23
N GLU A 128 31.71 2.21 0.23
CA GLU A 128 32.81 2.99 -0.32
C GLU A 128 33.13 2.52 -1.74
N PRO A 129 33.53 3.43 -2.65
CA PRO A 129 34.02 3.03 -3.96
C PRO A 129 35.25 2.13 -3.81
N PRO A 130 35.44 1.12 -4.68
CA PRO A 130 36.66 0.33 -4.68
C PRO A 130 37.87 1.25 -4.92
N VAL A 131 38.91 1.07 -4.08
CA VAL A 131 40.19 1.81 -4.11
C VAL A 131 41.00 1.45 -5.34
#